data_AF-A0A928Y236-F1
#
_entry.id   AF-A0A928Y236-F1
#
_cell.length_a   1.000
_cell.length_b   1.000
_cell.length_c   1.000
_cell.angle_alpha   90.00
_cell.angle_beta   90.00
_cell.angle_gamma   90.00
#
_symmetry.space_group_name_H-M   'P 1'
#
loop_
_entity.id
_entity.type
_entity.pdbx_description
1 polymer ?
#
loop_
_entity_poly.entity_id
_entity_poly.type
_entity_poly.pdbx_seq_one_letter_code
_entity_poly.pdbx_strand_id
1 'polypeptide(L)'
;MGTTSTVYQAVREQALKLGEDERELLMVELAASIEAGREPGYEATWATEIRRRLDDIDQGKAELLDEDHLDAFVWGEGARESA
;
A
#
# COMPACT_ATOMS: atom_id res chain seq x y z
N MET A 1 13.89 9.28 -3.10
CA MET A 1 12.78 10.22 -2.90
C MET A 1 12.50 10.90 -4.23
N GLY A 2 11.48 10.45 -4.98
CA GLY A 2 11.15 11.02 -6.29
C GLY A 2 10.47 12.38 -6.12
N THR A 3 10.95 13.39 -6.81
CA THR A 3 10.32 14.71 -6.90
C THR A 3 8.91 14.53 -7.44
N THR A 4 7.88 14.89 -6.66
CA THR A 4 6.50 14.81 -7.11
C THR A 4 6.27 15.83 -8.23
N SER A 5 5.70 15.37 -9.35
CA SER A 5 5.49 16.21 -10.55
C SER A 5 4.62 17.43 -10.24
N THR A 6 4.87 18.56 -10.92
CA THR A 6 4.03 19.77 -10.84
C THR A 6 2.55 19.46 -11.09
N VAL A 7 2.25 18.48 -11.97
CA VAL A 7 0.88 18.02 -12.24
C VAL A 7 0.26 17.36 -11.01
N TYR A 8 1.03 16.50 -10.32
CA TYR A 8 0.55 15.87 -9.08
C TYR A 8 0.18 16.91 -8.04
N GLN A 9 1.04 17.92 -7.83
CA GLN A 9 0.78 18.96 -6.85
C GLN A 9 -0.48 19.76 -7.20
N ALA A 10 -0.64 20.14 -8.47
CA ALA A 10 -1.83 20.86 -8.92
C ALA A 10 -3.13 20.05 -8.78
N VAL A 11 -3.10 18.74 -9.04
CA VAL A 11 -4.27 17.86 -8.85
C VAL A 11 -4.58 17.70 -7.36
N ARG A 12 -3.56 17.48 -6.52
CA ARG A 12 -3.72 17.37 -5.08
C ARG A 12 -4.32 18.64 -4.48
N GLU A 13 -3.82 19.81 -4.87
CA GLU A 13 -4.34 21.10 -4.40
C GLU A 13 -5.81 21.32 -4.79
N GLN A 14 -6.23 20.85 -5.97
CA GLN A 14 -7.62 20.92 -6.39
C GLN A 14 -8.50 19.94 -5.63
N ALA A 15 -8.05 18.69 -5.46
CA ALA A 15 -8.77 17.66 -4.71
C ALA A 15 -9.02 18.09 -3.26
N LEU A 16 -8.04 18.76 -2.62
CA LEU A 16 -8.18 19.26 -1.24
C LEU A 16 -9.19 20.41 -1.09
N LYS A 17 -9.64 21.04 -2.18
CA LYS A 17 -10.68 22.08 -2.15
C LYS A 17 -12.10 21.52 -2.24
N LEU A 18 -12.25 20.24 -2.60
CA LEU A 18 -13.55 19.56 -2.67
C LEU A 18 -14.15 19.36 -1.28
N GLY A 19 -15.48 19.19 -1.22
CA GLY A 19 -16.17 18.74 -0.02
C GLY A 19 -15.72 17.35 0.43
N GLU A 20 -16.00 16.98 1.67
CA GLU A 20 -15.58 15.68 2.22
C GLU A 20 -16.13 14.49 1.41
N ASP A 21 -17.44 14.47 1.15
CA ASP A 21 -18.11 13.44 0.35
C ASP A 21 -17.53 13.33 -1.06
N GLU A 22 -17.20 14.47 -1.68
CA GLU A 22 -16.61 14.52 -3.02
C GLU A 22 -15.17 13.98 -3.03
N ARG A 23 -14.40 14.23 -1.96
CA ARG A 23 -13.06 13.65 -1.80
C ARG A 23 -13.12 12.15 -1.58
N GLU A 24 -14.09 11.66 -0.82
CA GLU A 24 -14.30 10.23 -0.61
C GLU A 24 -14.64 9.53 -1.93
N LEU A 25 -15.56 10.10 -2.71
CA LEU A 25 -15.89 9.59 -4.04
C LEU A 25 -14.66 9.58 -4.96
N LEU A 26 -13.92 10.68 -5.03
CA LEU A 26 -12.70 10.79 -5.83
C LEU A 26 -11.64 9.76 -5.40
N MET A 27 -11.48 9.52 -4.09
CA MET A 27 -10.57 8.50 -3.58
C MET A 27 -10.96 7.10 -4.08
N VAL A 28 -12.24 6.74 -4.01
CA VAL A 28 -12.74 5.44 -4.48
C VAL A 28 -12.49 5.27 -5.98
N GLU A 29 -12.80 6.28 -6.79
CA GLU A 29 -12.57 6.25 -8.24
C GLU A 29 -11.09 6.11 -8.59
N LEU A 30 -10.21 6.86 -7.92
CA LEU A 30 -8.77 6.76 -8.12
C LEU A 30 -8.24 5.39 -7.71
N ALA A 31 -8.70 4.83 -6.59
CA ALA A 31 -8.34 3.48 -6.16
C ALA A 31 -8.78 2.43 -7.18
N ALA A 32 -10.03 2.50 -7.66
CA ALA A 32 -10.54 1.60 -8.70
C ALA A 32 -9.75 1.72 -10.02
N SER A 33 -9.28 2.91 -10.38
CA SER A 33 -8.46 3.11 -11.58
C SER A 33 -7.12 2.35 -11.53
N ILE A 34 -6.56 2.18 -10.33
CA ILE A 34 -5.32 1.42 -10.12
C ILE A 34 -5.57 -0.07 -10.34
N GLU A 35 -6.72 -0.58 -9.89
CA GLU A 35 -7.11 -1.98 -10.08
C GLU A 35 -7.45 -2.29 -11.54
N ALA A 36 -8.12 -1.37 -12.23
CA ALA A 36 -8.44 -1.50 -13.65
C ALA A 36 -7.20 -1.51 -14.56
N GLY A 37 -6.07 -0.97 -14.10
CA GLY A 37 -4.78 -0.98 -14.79
C GLY A 37 -3.96 -2.26 -14.60
N ARG A 38 -4.46 -3.27 -13.87
CA ARG A 38 -3.74 -4.51 -13.62
C ARG A 38 -3.59 -5.34 -14.91
N GLU A 39 -2.40 -5.87 -15.14
CA GLU A 39 -2.14 -6.74 -16.28
C GLU A 39 -2.99 -8.02 -16.22
N PRO A 40 -3.36 -8.61 -17.38
CA PRO A 40 -4.03 -9.90 -17.41
C PRO A 40 -3.25 -10.95 -16.59
N GLY A 41 -3.93 -11.64 -15.68
CA GLY A 41 -3.31 -12.65 -14.81
C GLY A 41 -2.69 -12.10 -13.52
N TYR A 42 -2.81 -10.80 -13.23
CA TYR A 42 -2.38 -10.21 -11.95
C TYR A 42 -2.98 -10.97 -10.75
N GLU A 43 -4.30 -11.15 -10.72
CA GLU A 43 -5.00 -11.85 -9.63
C GLU A 43 -4.53 -13.32 -9.50
N ALA A 44 -4.37 -14.01 -10.63
CA ALA A 44 -3.92 -15.40 -10.63
C ALA A 44 -2.50 -15.52 -10.10
N THR A 45 -1.61 -14.60 -10.49
CA THR A 45 -0.21 -14.57 -10.04
C THR A 45 -0.13 -14.28 -8.54
N TRP A 46 -0.93 -13.33 -8.04
CA TRP A 46 -1.03 -13.07 -6.61
C TRP A 46 -1.63 -14.22 -5.82
N ALA A 47 -2.65 -14.90 -6.35
CA ALA A 47 -3.21 -16.10 -5.71
C ALA A 47 -2.18 -17.22 -5.59
N THR A 48 -1.34 -17.41 -6.62
CA THR A 48 -0.21 -18.35 -6.58
C THR A 48 0.81 -17.94 -5.51
N GLU A 49 1.18 -16.67 -5.45
CA GLU A 49 2.17 -16.18 -4.48
C GLU A 49 1.65 -16.27 -3.03
N ILE A 50 0.38 -15.92 -2.80
CA ILE A 50 -0.24 -16.06 -1.47
C ILE A 50 -0.22 -17.52 -1.03
N ARG A 51 -0.60 -18.46 -1.91
CA ARG A 51 -0.56 -19.88 -1.59
C ARG A 51 0.86 -20.36 -1.28
N ARG A 52 1.85 -19.95 -2.08
CA ARG A 52 3.26 -20.26 -1.83
C ARG A 52 3.72 -19.79 -0.45
N ARG A 53 3.34 -18.56 -0.05
CA ARG A 53 3.69 -18.01 1.27
C ARG A 53 3.00 -18.73 2.43
N LEU A 54 1.75 -19.14 2.24
CA LEU A 54 1.05 -19.98 3.23
C LEU A 54 1.77 -21.33 3.41
N ASP A 55 2.16 -21.98 2.30
CA ASP A 55 2.90 -23.24 2.35
C ASP A 55 4.25 -23.08 3.07
N ASP A 56 4.96 -21.96 2.86
CA ASP A 56 6.21 -21.66 3.58
C ASP A 56 5.99 -21.48 5.08
N ILE A 57 4.88 -20.85 5.48
CA ILE A 57 4.50 -20.72 6.90
C ILE A 57 4.20 -22.09 7.51
N ASP A 58 3.36 -22.89 6.85
CA ASP A 58 2.95 -24.21 7.33
C ASP A 58 4.15 -25.17 7.45
N GLN A 59 5.17 -25.00 6.59
CA GLN A 59 6.40 -25.77 6.62
C GLN A 59 7.44 -25.23 7.60
N GLY A 60 7.16 -24.14 8.32
CA GLY A 60 8.09 -23.48 9.24
C GLY A 60 9.31 -22.86 8.54
N LYS A 61 9.17 -22.51 7.26
CA LYS A 61 10.21 -21.83 6.45
C LYS A 61 10.09 -20.32 6.48
N ALA A 62 8.94 -19.80 6.93
CA ALA A 62 8.75 -18.37 7.12
C ALA A 62 9.56 -17.87 8.32
N GLU A 63 10.28 -16.77 8.12
CA GLU A 63 10.95 -16.04 9.20
C GLU A 63 9.91 -15.21 9.95
N LEU A 64 9.89 -15.36 11.28
CA LEU A 64 9.04 -14.55 12.15
C LEU A 64 9.83 -13.31 12.58
N LEU A 65 9.25 -12.14 12.36
CA LEU A 65 9.74 -10.91 12.94
C LEU A 65 9.15 -10.77 14.34
N ASP A 66 9.98 -10.48 15.32
CA ASP A 66 9.51 -9.97 16.61
C ASP A 66 8.98 -8.54 16.45
N GLU A 67 8.29 -8.06 17.49
CA GLU A 67 7.61 -6.76 17.46
C GLU A 67 8.59 -5.59 17.25
N ASP A 68 9.78 -5.65 17.83
CA ASP A 68 10.81 -4.62 17.69
C ASP A 68 11.34 -4.55 16.25
N HIS A 69 11.57 -5.71 15.61
CA HIS A 69 11.96 -5.79 14.21
C HIS A 69 10.83 -5.38 13.26
N LEU A 70 9.57 -5.71 13.58
CA LEU A 70 8.41 -5.31 12.79
C LEU A 70 8.26 -3.78 12.74
N ASP A 71 8.41 -3.12 13.89
CA ASP A 71 8.32 -1.67 13.99
C ASP A 71 9.41 -0.98 13.17
N ALA A 72 10.65 -1.44 13.30
CA ALA A 72 11.77 -0.90 12.53
C ALA A 72 11.56 -1.08 11.02
N PHE A 73 10.97 -2.20 10.61
CA PHE A 73 10.69 -2.49 9.19
C PHE A 73 9.57 -1.63 8.60
N VAL A 74 8.45 -1.47 9.32
CA VAL A 74 7.26 -0.77 8.82
C VAL A 74 7.42 0.75 8.90
N TRP A 75 8.03 1.24 9.97
CA TRP A 75 8.03 2.66 10.32
C TRP A 75 9.42 3.31 10.34
N GLY A 76 10.51 2.51 10.30
CA GLY A 76 11.89 2.98 10.46
C GLY A 76 12.34 3.06 11.93
N GLU A 77 13.66 3.18 12.17
CA GLU A 77 14.22 3.32 13.53
C GLU A 77 13.58 4.51 14.28
N GLY A 78 12.95 4.26 15.43
CA GLY A 78 12.41 5.31 16.34
C GLY A 78 10.89 5.40 16.46
N ALA A 79 10.11 4.50 15.86
CA ALA A 79 8.65 4.59 15.78
C ALA A 79 7.89 4.65 17.13
N ARG A 80 8.52 4.26 18.25
CA ARG A 80 7.90 4.24 19.58
C ARG A 80 8.43 5.25 20.60
N GLU A 81 9.47 6.03 20.31
CA GLU A 81 9.98 7.03 21.28
C GLU A 81 9.12 8.29 21.42
N SER A 82 8.01 8.40 20.68
CA SER A 82 7.16 9.61 20.64
C SER A 82 5.72 9.42 21.18
N ALA A 83 5.40 8.31 21.86
CA ALA A 83 4.08 8.07 22.44
C ALA A 83 4.03 8.34 23.96
#